data_AF-A0A7Y5RFZ1-F1
#
_entry.id   AF-A0A7Y5RFZ1-F1
#
_cell.length_a   1.000
_cell.length_b   1.000
_cell.length_c   1.000
_cell.angle_alpha   90.00
_cell.angle_beta   90.00
_cell.angle_gamma   90.00
#
_symmetry.space_group_name_H-M   'P 1'
#
loop_
_entity.id
_entity.type
_entity.pdbx_description
1 polymer ?
#
loop_
_entity_poly.entity_id
_entity_poly.type
_entity_poly.pdbx_seq_one_letter_code
_entity_poly.pdbx_strand_id
1 'polypeptide(L)'
;MKRLLIVATLVMLCGIAPAQTPPPERTVTGNVVVSQHDPVVRIALPKEAVYLGAQRFVLYGVADCEIHLFVEADAQRVVKRLYWIQFEGYLPSTPNATYGYKFERTLELGGMRFDVRPRFGSSQPAKEGSDAAKVQTMLHAHDYTEPAGMMNVRLVHLTDETKRRELMVIYAEDLKETGFTAEDLMPGGRGNPRWPEIEKSLVEHAQRRVQFAPK
;
A
#
# COMPACT_ATOMS: atom_id res chain seq x y z
N MET A 1 -39.18 -35.73 56.04
CA MET A 1 -38.70 -35.91 54.65
C MET A 1 -38.95 -34.63 53.86
N LYS A 2 -37.92 -33.81 53.61
CA LYS A 2 -37.99 -32.65 52.70
C LYS A 2 -36.86 -32.81 51.69
N ARG A 3 -37.19 -33.03 50.42
CA ARG A 3 -36.22 -33.05 49.32
C ARG A 3 -36.13 -31.64 48.75
N LEU A 4 -34.95 -31.04 48.80
CA LEU A 4 -34.64 -29.75 48.19
C LEU A 4 -34.13 -30.03 46.77
N LEU A 5 -34.86 -29.59 45.74
CA LEU A 5 -34.37 -29.59 44.36
C LEU A 5 -33.45 -28.38 44.19
N ILE A 6 -32.19 -28.61 43.83
CA ILE A 6 -31.29 -27.57 43.35
C ILE A 6 -31.36 -27.59 41.83
N VAL A 7 -31.92 -26.53 41.25
CA VAL A 7 -31.86 -26.27 39.80
C VAL A 7 -30.58 -25.49 39.55
N ALA A 8 -29.62 -26.10 38.85
CA ALA A 8 -28.42 -25.43 38.39
C ALA A 8 -28.69 -24.79 37.03
N THR A 9 -28.78 -23.46 36.99
CA THR A 9 -28.94 -22.70 35.75
C THR A 9 -27.57 -22.52 35.09
N LEU A 10 -27.34 -23.23 33.98
CA LEU A 10 -26.14 -23.11 33.16
C LEU A 10 -26.27 -21.84 32.30
N VAL A 11 -25.57 -20.77 32.67
CA VAL A 11 -25.49 -19.54 31.85
C VAL A 11 -24.48 -19.77 30.73
N MET A 12 -24.96 -19.98 29.51
CA MET A 12 -24.14 -20.09 28.31
C MET A 12 -23.74 -18.66 27.86
N LEU A 13 -22.53 -18.22 28.20
CA LEU A 13 -21.96 -16.99 27.64
C LEU A 13 -21.59 -17.27 26.17
N CYS A 14 -22.45 -16.87 25.24
CA CYS A 14 -22.07 -16.72 23.83
C CYS A 14 -21.07 -15.56 23.71
N GLY A 15 -19.77 -15.88 23.76
CA GLY A 15 -18.73 -14.93 23.38
C GLY A 15 -18.89 -14.56 21.91
N ILE A 16 -19.14 -13.27 21.63
CA ILE A 16 -19.08 -12.72 20.28
C ILE A 16 -17.59 -12.75 19.88
N ALA A 17 -17.19 -13.74 19.11
CA ALA A 17 -15.86 -13.75 18.51
C ALA A 17 -15.76 -12.54 17.56
N PRO A 18 -14.73 -11.68 17.68
CA PRO A 18 -14.51 -10.63 16.70
C PRO A 18 -14.42 -11.24 15.30
N ALA A 19 -15.14 -10.65 14.34
CA ALA A 19 -15.09 -11.07 12.95
C ALA A 19 -13.63 -11.08 12.48
N GLN A 20 -13.11 -12.27 12.15
CA GLN A 20 -11.75 -12.40 11.68
C GLN A 20 -11.65 -11.70 10.33
N THR A 21 -10.69 -10.79 10.20
CA THR A 21 -10.37 -10.17 8.93
C THR A 21 -10.00 -11.27 7.93
N PRO A 22 -10.63 -11.33 6.75
CA PRO A 22 -10.31 -12.35 5.76
C PRO A 22 -8.81 -12.32 5.40
N PRO A 23 -8.22 -13.47 5.05
CA PRO A 23 -6.85 -13.48 4.54
C PRO A 23 -6.74 -12.67 3.23
N PRO A 24 -5.53 -12.23 2.85
CA PRO A 24 -5.26 -11.69 1.52
C PRO A 24 -5.74 -12.65 0.42
N GLU A 25 -6.36 -12.09 -0.63
CA GLU A 25 -6.88 -12.81 -1.78
C GLU A 25 -5.81 -13.00 -2.87
N ARG A 26 -4.92 -12.02 -3.03
CA ARG A 26 -3.83 -12.09 -3.99
C ARG A 26 -2.69 -12.89 -3.39
N THR A 27 -1.96 -13.54 -4.29
CA THR A 27 -0.86 -14.44 -3.92
C THR A 27 0.45 -13.87 -4.40
N VAL A 28 1.53 -14.26 -3.73
CA VAL A 28 2.89 -13.91 -4.14
C VAL A 28 3.64 -15.17 -4.51
N THR A 29 4.20 -15.21 -5.72
CA THR A 29 5.10 -16.29 -6.18
C THR A 29 6.44 -15.68 -6.53
N GLY A 30 7.44 -15.92 -5.69
CA GLY A 30 8.73 -15.21 -5.77
C GLY A 30 8.54 -13.71 -5.52
N ASN A 31 8.90 -12.90 -6.50
CA ASN A 31 8.80 -11.44 -6.52
C ASN A 31 7.62 -10.95 -7.38
N VAL A 32 6.60 -11.80 -7.58
CA VAL A 32 5.44 -11.50 -8.42
C VAL A 32 4.16 -11.57 -7.60
N VAL A 33 3.44 -10.45 -7.51
CA VAL A 33 2.07 -10.42 -7.00
C VAL A 33 1.12 -10.86 -8.12
N VAL A 34 0.24 -11.81 -7.83
CA VAL A 34 -0.70 -12.38 -8.79
C VAL A 34 -2.13 -12.13 -8.32
N SER A 35 -2.88 -11.39 -9.14
CA SER A 35 -4.30 -11.11 -8.95
C SER A 35 -5.16 -11.87 -9.96
N GLN A 36 -6.30 -12.39 -9.49
CA GLN A 36 -7.28 -13.12 -10.31
C GLN A 36 -8.49 -12.28 -10.72
N HIS A 37 -8.64 -11.08 -10.17
CA HIS A 37 -9.75 -10.17 -10.46
C HIS A 37 -9.39 -8.76 -9.96
N ASP A 38 -10.13 -7.76 -10.41
CA ASP A 38 -10.05 -6.38 -9.92
C ASP A 38 -8.62 -5.82 -9.70
N PRO A 39 -7.75 -5.77 -10.73
CA PRO A 39 -7.85 -6.38 -12.05
C PRO A 39 -7.13 -7.75 -12.11
N VAL A 40 -7.33 -8.50 -13.20
CA VAL A 40 -6.52 -9.69 -13.50
C VAL A 40 -5.13 -9.23 -13.95
N VAL A 41 -4.11 -9.43 -13.11
CA VAL A 41 -2.77 -8.90 -13.39
C VAL A 41 -1.67 -9.70 -12.69
N ARG A 42 -0.49 -9.74 -13.30
CA ARG A 42 0.77 -10.12 -12.68
C ARG A 42 1.66 -8.89 -12.52
N ILE A 43 2.13 -8.63 -11.31
CA ILE A 43 2.97 -7.47 -10.99
C ILE A 43 4.33 -8.00 -10.54
N ALA A 44 5.31 -7.94 -11.43
CA ALA A 44 6.68 -8.38 -11.15
C ALA A 44 7.53 -7.22 -10.64
N LEU A 45 8.19 -7.45 -9.52
CA LEU A 45 9.13 -6.52 -8.88
C LEU A 45 10.57 -6.98 -9.15
N PRO A 46 11.62 -6.27 -8.73
CA PRO A 46 12.98 -6.78 -8.84
C PRO A 46 13.20 -8.02 -7.98
N LYS A 47 14.17 -8.88 -8.33
CA LYS A 47 14.44 -10.12 -7.58
C LYS A 47 15.11 -9.85 -6.23
N GLU A 48 15.79 -8.72 -6.13
CA GLU A 48 16.43 -8.19 -4.93
C GLU A 48 15.44 -7.61 -3.92
N ALA A 49 14.18 -7.37 -4.32
CA ALA A 49 13.14 -6.88 -3.42
C ALA A 49 12.68 -7.98 -2.45
N VAL A 50 12.84 -7.74 -1.15
CA VAL A 50 12.46 -8.67 -0.08
C VAL A 50 10.98 -8.50 0.24
N TYR A 51 10.21 -9.58 0.14
CA TYR A 51 8.80 -9.60 0.50
C TYR A 51 8.61 -9.61 2.03
N LEU A 52 7.85 -8.65 2.56
CA LEU A 52 7.56 -8.52 3.99
C LEU A 52 6.17 -9.05 4.37
N GLY A 53 5.43 -9.62 3.42
CA GLY A 53 4.10 -10.17 3.67
C GLY A 53 2.97 -9.29 3.16
N ALA A 54 1.76 -9.66 3.57
CA ALA A 54 0.53 -8.99 3.17
C ALA A 54 -0.40 -8.75 4.37
N GLN A 55 -1.22 -7.71 4.25
CA GLN A 55 -2.30 -7.43 5.20
C GLN A 55 -3.56 -7.07 4.44
N ARG A 56 -4.67 -7.71 4.80
CA ARG A 56 -6.01 -7.30 4.40
C ARG A 56 -6.73 -6.70 5.60
N PHE A 57 -7.50 -5.64 5.40
CA PHE A 57 -8.20 -4.91 6.45
C PHE A 57 -9.28 -4.00 5.89
N VAL A 58 -10.22 -3.61 6.76
CA VAL A 58 -11.23 -2.60 6.40
C VAL A 58 -10.68 -1.20 6.74
N LEU A 59 -10.39 -0.40 5.72
CA LEU A 59 -9.94 0.97 5.88
C LEU A 59 -11.10 1.88 6.26
N TYR A 60 -10.99 2.49 7.44
CA TYR A 60 -11.96 3.43 8.03
C TYR A 60 -13.43 2.97 7.99
N GLY A 61 -13.68 1.65 7.98
CA GLY A 61 -15.02 1.08 7.92
C GLY A 61 -15.71 1.14 6.56
N VAL A 62 -15.03 1.59 5.49
CA VAL A 62 -15.68 1.91 4.20
C VAL A 62 -15.13 1.17 2.99
N ALA A 63 -13.88 0.72 3.04
CA ALA A 63 -13.22 0.02 1.94
C ALA A 63 -12.49 -1.22 2.43
N ASP A 64 -12.55 -2.30 1.66
CA ASP A 64 -11.73 -3.49 1.84
C ASP A 64 -10.39 -3.26 1.14
N CYS A 65 -9.31 -3.28 1.90
CA CYS A 65 -7.94 -3.00 1.45
C CYS A 65 -7.08 -4.23 1.64
N GLU A 66 -6.21 -4.49 0.67
CA GLU A 66 -5.19 -5.51 0.74
C GLU A 66 -3.86 -4.94 0.27
N ILE A 67 -2.83 -5.06 1.12
CA ILE A 67 -1.47 -4.56 0.88
C ILE A 67 -0.51 -5.73 0.74
N HIS A 68 0.38 -5.69 -0.24
CA HIS A 68 1.60 -6.48 -0.33
C HIS A 68 2.81 -5.55 -0.29
N LEU A 69 3.77 -5.86 0.59
CA LEU A 69 4.90 -4.97 0.83
C LEU A 69 6.22 -5.66 0.48
N PHE A 70 7.05 -4.98 -0.29
CA PHE A 70 8.43 -5.39 -0.55
C PHE A 70 9.39 -4.23 -0.32
N VAL A 71 10.64 -4.54 0.02
CA VAL A 71 11.67 -3.54 0.27
C VAL A 71 13.02 -3.92 -0.32
N GLU A 72 13.80 -2.91 -0.68
CA GLU A 72 15.26 -2.99 -0.72
C GLU A 72 15.80 -2.09 0.39
N ALA A 73 16.82 -2.54 1.11
CA ALA A 73 17.38 -1.79 2.25
C ALA A 73 18.91 -1.81 2.24
N ASP A 74 19.52 -0.92 3.02
CA ASP A 74 20.94 -0.99 3.30
C ASP A 74 21.30 -2.05 4.36
N ALA A 75 22.59 -2.14 4.70
CA ALA A 75 23.10 -3.09 5.69
C ALA A 75 22.55 -2.85 7.11
N GLN A 76 22.01 -1.66 7.38
CA GLN A 76 21.39 -1.28 8.65
C GLN A 76 19.86 -1.48 8.62
N ARG A 77 19.32 -2.08 7.55
CA ARG A 77 17.88 -2.26 7.31
C ARG A 77 17.11 -0.94 7.19
N VAL A 78 17.79 0.15 6.83
CA VAL A 78 17.13 1.38 6.41
C VAL A 78 16.63 1.20 4.99
N VAL A 79 15.32 1.43 4.78
CA VAL A 79 14.68 1.26 3.48
C VAL A 79 15.28 2.22 2.45
N LYS A 80 15.78 1.67 1.35
CA LYS A 80 16.22 2.41 0.17
C LYS A 80 15.13 2.48 -0.89
N ARG A 81 14.38 1.39 -1.05
CA ARG A 81 13.23 1.32 -1.96
C ARG A 81 12.06 0.60 -1.31
N LEU A 82 10.86 1.13 -1.50
CA LEU A 82 9.61 0.53 -1.04
C LEU A 82 8.75 0.21 -2.25
N TYR A 83 8.22 -1.01 -2.28
CA TYR A 83 7.22 -1.44 -3.24
C TYR A 83 5.95 -1.81 -2.49
N TRP A 84 4.98 -0.91 -2.54
CA TRP A 84 3.68 -1.10 -1.91
C TRP A 84 2.65 -1.32 -3.00
N ILE A 85 2.13 -2.55 -3.06
CA ILE A 85 1.04 -2.94 -3.97
C ILE A 85 -0.24 -3.02 -3.15
N GLN A 86 -1.27 -2.28 -3.55
CA GLN A 86 -2.54 -2.24 -2.85
C GLN A 86 -3.71 -2.48 -3.79
N PHE A 87 -4.60 -3.35 -3.35
CA PHE A 87 -5.92 -3.53 -3.94
C PHE A 87 -6.94 -2.97 -2.95
N GLU A 88 -7.84 -2.13 -3.44
CA GLU A 88 -8.85 -1.52 -2.59
C GLU A 88 -10.20 -1.48 -3.29
N GLY A 89 -11.28 -1.70 -2.54
CA GLY A 89 -12.63 -1.51 -3.04
C GLY A 89 -13.62 -1.09 -1.99
N TYR A 90 -14.52 -0.15 -2.33
CA TYR A 90 -15.60 0.26 -1.44
C TYR A 90 -16.52 -0.91 -1.09
N LEU A 91 -16.83 -1.05 0.19
CA LEU A 91 -17.74 -2.08 0.69
C LEU A 91 -19.17 -1.91 0.14
N PRO A 92 -19.97 -2.99 0.09
CA PRO A 92 -21.39 -2.89 -0.28
C PRO A 92 -22.19 -1.92 0.61
N SER A 93 -21.75 -1.70 1.86
CA SER A 93 -22.36 -0.75 2.80
C SER A 93 -22.20 0.73 2.41
N THR A 94 -21.32 1.05 1.46
CA THR A 94 -21.08 2.40 0.92
C THR A 94 -21.38 2.46 -0.58
N PRO A 95 -22.62 2.16 -1.01
CA PRO A 95 -22.94 1.85 -2.41
C PRO A 95 -22.74 3.03 -3.38
N ASN A 96 -22.79 4.27 -2.87
CA ASN A 96 -22.64 5.50 -3.66
C ASN A 96 -21.21 6.08 -3.63
N ALA A 97 -20.29 5.45 -2.90
CA ALA A 97 -18.91 5.93 -2.82
C ALA A 97 -18.14 5.56 -4.09
N THR A 98 -17.39 6.52 -4.63
CA THR A 98 -16.54 6.34 -5.81
C THR A 98 -15.24 7.14 -5.65
N TYR A 99 -14.18 6.68 -6.30
CA TYR A 99 -12.91 7.38 -6.32
C TYR A 99 -12.98 8.58 -7.28
N GLY A 100 -12.75 9.77 -6.73
CA GLY A 100 -12.82 11.05 -7.43
C GLY A 100 -11.45 11.63 -7.81
N TYR A 101 -10.51 10.79 -8.26
CA TYR A 101 -9.19 11.27 -8.64
C TYR A 101 -9.26 12.26 -9.81
N LYS A 102 -8.50 13.36 -9.68
CA LYS A 102 -8.35 14.42 -10.70
C LYS A 102 -6.89 14.56 -11.08
N PHE A 103 -6.26 13.46 -11.45
CA PHE A 103 -4.86 13.46 -11.84
C PHE A 103 -4.73 13.88 -13.31
N GLU A 104 -3.85 14.83 -13.58
CA GLU A 104 -3.64 15.36 -14.94
C GLU A 104 -2.64 14.49 -15.73
N ARG A 105 -1.72 13.84 -15.03
CA ARG A 105 -0.68 13.00 -15.62
C ARG A 105 -1.09 11.54 -15.57
N THR A 106 -0.97 10.88 -16.72
CA THR A 106 -1.24 9.44 -16.86
C THR A 106 -0.11 8.73 -17.56
N LEU A 107 -0.09 7.41 -17.39
CA LEU A 107 0.92 6.52 -17.92
C LEU A 107 0.31 5.16 -18.24
N GLU A 108 0.66 4.59 -19.37
CA GLU A 108 0.27 3.23 -19.76
C GLU A 108 1.37 2.25 -19.35
N LEU A 109 1.03 1.22 -18.56
CA LEU A 109 1.94 0.15 -18.16
C LEU A 109 1.23 -1.21 -18.26
N GLY A 110 1.81 -2.14 -19.00
CA GLY A 110 1.25 -3.50 -19.15
C GLY A 110 -0.18 -3.52 -19.72
N GLY A 111 -0.55 -2.53 -20.53
CA GLY A 111 -1.90 -2.39 -21.09
C GLY A 111 -2.93 -1.77 -20.13
N MET A 112 -2.49 -1.26 -18.98
CA MET A 112 -3.34 -0.54 -18.04
C MET A 112 -2.96 0.94 -17.97
N ARG A 113 -3.98 1.79 -17.95
CA ARG A 113 -3.86 3.21 -17.67
C ARG A 113 -3.71 3.44 -16.17
N PHE A 114 -2.64 4.11 -15.78
CA PHE A 114 -2.41 4.62 -14.44
C PHE A 114 -2.46 6.14 -14.42
N ASP A 115 -3.15 6.67 -13.43
CA ASP A 115 -2.93 8.04 -13.00
C ASP A 115 -1.66 8.13 -12.15
N VAL A 116 -0.87 9.19 -12.35
CA VAL A 116 0.49 9.30 -11.80
C VAL A 116 0.62 10.51 -10.90
N ARG A 117 1.08 10.30 -9.67
CA ARG A 117 1.36 11.39 -8.73
C ARG A 117 2.69 11.19 -8.00
N PRO A 118 3.76 11.84 -8.47
CA PRO A 118 5.01 11.95 -7.73
C PRO A 118 4.85 12.86 -6.50
N ARG A 119 5.56 12.55 -5.43
CA ARG A 119 5.66 13.35 -4.20
C ARG A 119 6.98 13.11 -3.51
N PHE A 120 7.30 13.99 -2.58
CA PHE A 120 8.36 13.79 -1.59
C PHE A 120 7.88 14.25 -0.21
N GLY A 121 8.59 13.84 0.83
CA GLY A 121 8.35 14.32 2.18
C GLY A 121 9.31 13.70 3.19
N SER A 122 9.40 14.33 4.36
CA SER A 122 10.07 13.72 5.51
C SER A 122 9.29 12.49 5.97
N SER A 123 9.99 11.47 6.41
CA SER A 123 9.34 10.34 7.07
C SER A 123 8.80 10.81 8.40
N GLN A 124 7.52 10.55 8.64
CA GLN A 124 6.79 10.94 9.85
C GLN A 124 5.87 9.78 10.23
N PRO A 125 5.50 9.65 11.52
CA PRO A 125 4.46 8.73 11.92
C PRO A 125 3.19 8.95 11.10
N ALA A 126 2.69 7.88 10.47
CA ALA A 126 1.47 7.92 9.70
C ALA A 126 0.26 8.09 10.62
N LYS A 127 -0.81 8.67 10.08
CA LYS A 127 -2.08 8.80 10.79
C LYS A 127 -2.59 7.42 11.20
N GLU A 128 -2.97 7.26 12.46
CA GLU A 128 -3.54 6.02 12.97
C GLU A 128 -4.74 5.55 12.14
N GLY A 129 -4.81 4.24 11.88
CA GLY A 129 -5.85 3.63 11.06
C GLY A 129 -5.69 3.80 9.56
N SER A 130 -4.72 4.59 9.09
CA SER A 130 -4.41 4.70 7.66
C SER A 130 -3.72 3.45 7.12
N ASP A 131 -3.80 3.30 5.80
CA ASP A 131 -3.02 2.39 4.99
C ASP A 131 -1.50 2.60 5.19
N ALA A 132 -1.04 3.85 5.24
CA ALA A 132 0.35 4.18 5.55
C ALA A 132 0.76 3.68 6.94
N ALA A 133 -0.08 3.79 7.97
CA ALA A 133 0.21 3.26 9.30
C ALA A 133 0.32 1.72 9.31
N LYS A 134 -0.46 1.03 8.47
CA LYS A 134 -0.30 -0.42 8.27
C LYS A 134 1.06 -0.75 7.66
N VAL A 135 1.48 0.00 6.64
CA VAL A 135 2.81 -0.17 6.03
C VAL A 135 3.94 0.07 7.02
N GLN A 136 3.89 1.13 7.82
CA GLN A 136 4.91 1.39 8.86
C GLN A 136 4.96 0.25 9.88
N THR A 137 3.79 -0.23 10.32
CA THR A 137 3.69 -1.39 11.22
C THR A 137 4.33 -2.63 10.61
N MET A 138 4.09 -2.91 9.33
CA MET A 138 4.71 -4.03 8.62
C MET A 138 6.23 -3.88 8.51
N LEU A 139 6.74 -2.67 8.23
CA LEU A 139 8.19 -2.43 8.21
C LEU A 139 8.82 -2.71 9.57
N HIS A 140 8.26 -2.14 10.64
CA HIS A 140 8.81 -2.25 11.99
C HIS A 140 8.71 -3.67 12.54
N ALA A 141 7.64 -4.40 12.22
CA ALA A 141 7.49 -5.82 12.58
C ALA A 141 8.57 -6.73 11.96
N HIS A 142 9.23 -6.25 10.90
CA HIS A 142 10.34 -6.93 10.24
C HIS A 142 11.68 -6.23 10.49
N ASP A 143 11.81 -5.37 11.52
CA ASP A 143 13.02 -4.63 11.87
C ASP A 143 13.60 -3.73 10.76
N TYR A 144 12.76 -3.26 9.83
CA TYR A 144 13.12 -2.22 8.87
C TYR A 144 12.74 -0.84 9.41
N THR A 145 13.51 0.17 9.06
CA THR A 145 13.20 1.57 9.38
C THR A 145 13.12 2.42 8.12
N GLU A 146 12.25 3.40 8.10
CA GLU A 146 12.21 4.41 7.05
C GLU A 146 13.42 5.35 7.14
N PRO A 147 13.96 5.83 6.01
CA PRO A 147 14.99 6.87 6.03
C PRO A 147 14.39 8.22 6.45
N ALA A 148 15.22 9.24 6.63
CA ALA A 148 14.78 10.56 7.09
C ALA A 148 13.73 11.22 6.16
N GLY A 149 13.77 10.90 4.86
CA GLY A 149 12.79 11.36 3.91
C GLY A 149 12.73 10.46 2.68
N MET A 150 11.56 10.40 2.07
CA MET A 150 11.29 9.55 0.91
C MET A 150 10.67 10.38 -0.21
N MET A 151 10.97 10.00 -1.44
CA MET A 151 10.19 10.38 -2.61
C MET A 151 9.42 9.16 -3.10
N ASN A 152 8.21 9.36 -3.59
CA ASN A 152 7.41 8.27 -4.15
C ASN A 152 6.65 8.70 -5.39
N VAL A 153 6.34 7.72 -6.23
CA VAL A 153 5.29 7.85 -7.23
C VAL A 153 4.13 6.94 -6.82
N ARG A 154 2.95 7.54 -6.70
CA ARG A 154 1.69 6.81 -6.60
C ARG A 154 1.13 6.62 -8.01
N LEU A 155 0.91 5.37 -8.37
CA LEU A 155 0.25 4.94 -9.60
C LEU A 155 -1.12 4.38 -9.21
N VAL A 156 -2.20 4.90 -9.80
CA VAL A 156 -3.56 4.43 -9.51
C VAL A 156 -4.24 3.98 -10.79
N HIS A 157 -4.73 2.75 -10.79
CA HIS A 157 -5.57 2.19 -11.84
C HIS A 157 -6.95 1.88 -11.28
N LEU A 158 -7.98 2.54 -11.81
CA LEU A 158 -9.37 2.20 -11.52
C LEU A 158 -9.79 1.04 -12.42
N THR A 159 -10.33 -0.02 -11.82
CA THR A 159 -10.49 -1.31 -12.52
C THR A 159 -11.66 -1.33 -13.50
N ASP A 160 -12.60 -0.39 -13.35
CA ASP A 160 -13.78 -0.24 -14.19
C ASP A 160 -14.36 1.17 -14.12
N GLU A 161 -15.39 1.43 -14.93
CA GLU A 161 -16.08 2.73 -15.01
C GLU A 161 -16.88 3.08 -13.74
N THR A 162 -17.17 2.11 -12.87
CA THR A 162 -17.86 2.38 -11.59
C THR A 162 -16.95 3.13 -10.63
N LYS A 163 -15.61 3.06 -10.83
CA LYS A 163 -14.61 3.72 -10.00
C LYS A 163 -14.74 3.36 -8.52
N ARG A 164 -15.14 2.12 -8.24
CA ARG A 164 -15.31 1.62 -6.87
C ARG A 164 -14.17 0.74 -6.38
N ARG A 165 -13.27 0.36 -7.27
CA ARG A 165 -12.11 -0.47 -7.00
C ARG A 165 -10.88 0.11 -7.66
N GLU A 166 -9.74 -0.07 -7.00
CA GLU A 166 -8.45 0.39 -7.49
C GLU A 166 -7.35 -0.65 -7.26
N LEU A 167 -6.40 -0.66 -8.20
CA LEU A 167 -5.04 -1.09 -7.98
C LEU A 167 -4.20 0.17 -7.77
N MET A 168 -3.65 0.34 -6.56
CA MET A 168 -2.67 1.37 -6.26
C MET A 168 -1.28 0.74 -6.12
N VAL A 169 -0.29 1.35 -6.78
CA VAL A 169 1.12 1.02 -6.57
C VAL A 169 1.85 2.26 -6.10
N ILE A 170 2.52 2.16 -4.95
CA ILE A 170 3.44 3.19 -4.46
C ILE A 170 4.85 2.62 -4.56
N TYR A 171 5.64 3.20 -5.47
CA TYR A 171 7.08 2.98 -5.54
C TYR A 171 7.77 4.17 -4.88
N ALA A 172 8.62 3.92 -3.89
CA ALA A 172 9.33 4.97 -3.18
C ALA A 172 10.84 4.71 -3.12
N GLU A 173 11.60 5.79 -3.07
CA GLU A 173 13.06 5.81 -2.95
C GLU A 173 13.50 6.76 -1.82
N ASP A 174 14.60 6.43 -1.15
CA ASP A 174 15.26 7.30 -0.17
C ASP A 174 15.69 8.61 -0.84
N LEU A 175 15.24 9.74 -0.29
CA LEU A 175 15.62 11.06 -0.79
C LEU A 175 17.14 11.29 -0.74
N LYS A 176 17.84 10.66 0.19
CA LYS A 176 19.30 10.76 0.32
C LYS A 176 20.02 10.35 -0.97
N GLU A 177 19.46 9.45 -1.78
CA GLU A 177 20.05 9.04 -3.07
C GLU A 177 20.13 10.22 -4.07
N THR A 178 19.33 11.28 -3.86
CA THR A 178 19.35 12.50 -4.70
C THR A 178 20.34 13.57 -4.21
N GLY A 179 20.90 13.41 -3.00
CA GLY A 179 21.71 14.43 -2.33
C GLY A 179 20.90 15.58 -1.70
N PHE A 180 19.58 15.45 -1.63
CA PHE A 180 18.66 16.43 -1.04
C PHE A 180 17.86 15.84 0.12
N THR A 181 17.51 16.71 1.08
CA THR A 181 16.48 16.43 2.09
C THR A 181 15.11 16.86 1.57
N ALA A 182 14.03 16.50 2.29
CA ALA A 182 12.70 17.01 1.96
C ALA A 182 12.63 18.55 2.08
N GLU A 183 13.28 19.13 3.08
CA GLU A 183 13.36 20.59 3.25
C GLU A 183 14.07 21.28 2.09
N ASP A 184 15.15 20.69 1.57
CA ASP A 184 15.85 21.22 0.40
C ASP A 184 14.96 21.30 -0.85
N LEU A 185 13.98 20.40 -0.98
CA LEU A 185 13.08 20.32 -2.14
C LEU A 185 11.82 21.17 -2.00
N MET A 186 11.50 21.65 -0.80
CA MET A 186 10.36 22.55 -0.56
C MET A 186 10.52 23.89 -1.30
N PRO A 187 9.43 24.61 -1.60
CA PRO A 187 9.52 25.94 -2.24
C PRO A 187 10.51 26.86 -1.52
N GLY A 188 11.48 27.41 -2.27
CA GLY A 188 12.56 28.25 -1.73
C GLY A 188 13.80 27.49 -1.25
N GLY A 189 13.75 26.16 -1.15
CA GLY A 189 14.90 25.31 -0.82
C GLY A 189 15.91 25.18 -1.97
N ARG A 190 17.16 24.86 -1.63
CA ARG A 190 18.29 24.78 -2.60
C ARG A 190 18.10 23.74 -3.71
N GLY A 191 17.29 22.72 -3.45
CA GLY A 191 16.98 21.62 -4.37
C GLY A 191 15.66 21.78 -5.11
N ASN A 192 14.82 22.77 -4.76
CA ASN A 192 13.49 22.94 -5.34
C ASN A 192 13.47 22.99 -6.89
N PRO A 193 14.37 23.74 -7.56
CA PRO A 193 14.43 23.76 -9.02
C PRO A 193 14.79 22.40 -9.65
N ARG A 194 15.36 21.47 -8.88
CA ARG A 194 15.74 20.13 -9.34
C ARG A 194 14.59 19.12 -9.24
N TRP A 195 13.52 19.43 -8.51
CA TRP A 195 12.39 18.52 -8.33
C TRP A 195 11.80 18.00 -9.66
N PRO A 196 11.53 18.84 -10.69
CA PRO A 196 10.98 18.34 -11.97
C PRO A 196 11.81 17.23 -12.63
N GLU A 197 13.15 17.31 -12.52
CA GLU A 197 14.06 16.29 -13.06
C GLU A 197 14.07 15.03 -12.18
N ILE A 198 14.06 15.22 -10.85
CA ILE A 198 14.02 14.14 -9.86
C ILE A 198 12.72 13.33 -10.00
N GLU A 199 11.56 13.98 -10.07
CA GLU A 199 10.29 13.27 -10.22
C GLU A 199 10.17 12.54 -11.55
N LYS A 200 10.77 13.08 -12.62
CA LYS A 200 10.84 12.40 -13.91
C LYS A 200 11.65 11.12 -13.79
N SER A 201 12.84 11.18 -13.21
CA SER A 201 13.69 10.01 -12.97
C SER A 201 12.99 8.98 -12.08
N LEU A 202 12.30 9.42 -11.03
CA LEU A 202 11.56 8.55 -10.11
C LEU A 202 10.44 7.78 -10.82
N VAL A 203 9.67 8.46 -11.70
CA VAL A 203 8.64 7.79 -12.51
C VAL A 203 9.30 6.76 -13.44
N GLU A 204 10.39 7.12 -14.12
CA GLU A 204 11.12 6.20 -15.00
C GLU A 204 11.69 4.99 -14.24
N HIS A 205 12.12 5.18 -12.98
CA HIS A 205 12.56 4.08 -12.12
C HIS A 205 11.40 3.14 -11.79
N ALA A 206 10.24 3.68 -11.41
CA ALA A 206 9.04 2.88 -11.16
C ALA A 206 8.63 2.06 -12.39
N GLN A 207 8.68 2.66 -13.58
CA GLN A 207 8.39 1.98 -14.85
C GLN A 207 9.31 0.80 -15.13
N ARG A 208 10.58 0.90 -14.76
CA ARG A 208 11.56 -0.19 -14.96
C ARG A 208 11.44 -1.26 -13.89
N ARG A 209 11.13 -0.87 -12.65
CA ARG A 209 11.16 -1.79 -11.50
C ARG A 209 9.82 -2.46 -11.20
N VAL A 210 8.70 -1.88 -11.64
CA VAL A 210 7.37 -2.49 -11.49
C VAL A 210 6.84 -2.83 -12.87
N GLN A 211 6.87 -4.11 -13.20
CA GLN A 211 6.41 -4.62 -14.48
C GLN A 211 5.02 -5.23 -14.35
N PHE A 212 4.12 -4.83 -15.24
CA PHE A 212 2.75 -5.31 -15.29
C PHE A 212 2.59 -6.18 -16.52
N ALA A 213 1.97 -7.35 -16.35
CA ALA A 213 1.60 -8.22 -17.45
C ALA A 213 0.18 -8.76 -17.24
N PRO A 214 -0.57 -9.00 -18.33
CA PRO A 214 -1.77 -9.82 -18.24
C PRO A 214 -1.40 -11.20 -17.68
N LYS A 215 -2.35 -11.81 -16.97
CA LYS A 215 -2.18 -13.18 -16.48
C LYS A 215 -2.38 -14.18 -17.60
#